data_AF-A0A6M0RGC3-F1
#
_entry.id   AF-A0A6M0RGC3-F1
#
_cell.length_a   1.000
_cell.length_b   1.000
_cell.length_c   1.000
_cell.angle_alpha   90.00
_cell.angle_beta   90.00
_cell.angle_gamma   90.00
#
_symmetry.space_group_name_H-M   'P 1'
#
loop_
_entity.id
_entity.type
_entity.pdbx_description
1 polymer ?
#
loop_
_entity_poly.entity_id
_entity_poly.type
_entity_poly.pdbx_seq_one_letter_code
_entity_poly.pdbx_strand_id
1 'polypeptide(L)' 'MEMGTIRPAVISGESLQGLDNYRAFRHIVRHVYSEEFEAKRIGEVVGESRQVFTHSRNTIYFGRQL' A
#
# COMPACT_ATOMS: atom_id res chain seq x y z
N MET A 1 17.26 -29.22 -11.29
CA MET A 1 16.58 -28.18 -10.49
C MET A 1 16.69 -26.89 -11.27
N GLU A 2 15.64 -26.50 -12.00
CA GLU A 2 15.57 -25.15 -12.56
C GLU A 2 15.52 -24.17 -11.39
N MET A 3 16.51 -23.29 -11.31
CA MET A 3 16.49 -22.14 -10.40
C MET A 3 15.41 -21.18 -10.92
N GLY A 4 14.15 -21.51 -10.60
CA GLY A 4 12.97 -20.71 -10.94
C GLY A 4 13.21 -19.27 -10.51
N THR A 5 13.12 -18.38 -11.47
CA THR A 5 13.49 -16.96 -11.37
C THR A 5 12.75 -16.33 -10.19
N ILE A 6 13.42 -16.19 -9.04
CA ILE A 6 12.86 -15.50 -7.87
C ILE A 6 12.58 -14.08 -8.34
N ARG A 7 11.30 -13.70 -8.40
CA ARG A 7 10.92 -12.35 -8.80
C ARG A 7 11.53 -11.38 -7.77
N PRO A 8 12.37 -10.43 -8.21
CA PRO A 8 12.97 -9.49 -7.28
C PRO A 8 11.87 -8.67 -6.61
N ALA A 9 12.05 -8.38 -5.33
CA ALA A 9 11.13 -7.53 -4.59
C ALA A 9 11.12 -6.12 -5.21
N VAL A 10 9.99 -5.74 -5.80
CA VAL A 10 9.82 -4.45 -6.50
C VAL A 10 9.44 -3.33 -5.54
N ILE A 11 8.97 -3.66 -4.32
CA ILE A 11 8.57 -2.71 -3.29
C ILE A 11 9.13 -3.13 -1.92
N SER A 12 9.39 -2.15 -1.05
CA SER A 12 9.82 -2.40 0.33
C SER A 12 8.68 -3.02 1.16
N GLY A 13 9.03 -3.68 2.27
CA GLY A 13 8.03 -4.19 3.22
C GLY A 13 7.15 -3.08 3.82
N GLU A 14 7.72 -1.89 4.03
CA GLU A 14 6.97 -0.70 4.47
C GLU A 14 5.94 -0.26 3.42
N SER A 15 6.33 -0.24 2.14
CA SER A 15 5.41 0.09 1.04
C SER A 15 4.30 -0.96 0.92
N LEU A 16 4.63 -2.25 1.09
CA LEU A 16 3.65 -3.33 1.09
C LEU A 16 2.60 -3.13 2.19
N GLN A 17 3.04 -2.86 3.42
CA GLN A 17 2.15 -2.64 4.56
C GLN A 17 1.22 -1.44 4.33
N GLY A 18 1.76 -0.31 3.85
CA GLY A 18 0.97 0.89 3.58
C GLY A 18 -0.05 0.69 2.45
N LEU A 19 0.34 -0.02 1.39
CA LEU A 19 -0.56 -0.34 0.28
C LEU A 19 -1.67 -1.30 0.69
N ASP A 20 -1.39 -2.24 1.59
CA ASP A 20 -2.41 -3.16 2.12
C ASP A 20 -3.41 -2.44 3.02
N ASN A 21 -2.95 -1.53 3.88
CA ASN A 21 -3.82 -0.64 4.67
C ASN A 21 -4.73 0.21 3.76
N TYR A 22 -4.19 0.76 2.68
CA TYR A 22 -4.98 1.51 1.70
C TYR A 22 -6.01 0.62 0.97
N ARG A 23 -5.63 -0.61 0.60
CA ARG A 23 -6.52 -1.59 -0.01
C ARG A 23 -7.67 -1.97 0.92
N ALA A 24 -7.38 -2.20 2.21
CA ALA A 24 -8.37 -2.48 3.24
C ALA A 24 -9.34 -1.31 3.41
N PHE A 25 -8.84 -0.08 3.49
CA PHE A 25 -9.66 1.13 3.53
C PHE A 25 -10.59 1.24 2.32
N ARG A 26 -10.06 1.06 1.09
CA ARG A 26 -10.88 1.08 -0.13
C ARG A 26 -11.96 -0.01 -0.11
N HIS A 27 -11.64 -1.19 0.41
CA HIS A 27 -12.59 -2.29 0.52
C HIS A 27 -13.75 -1.92 1.46
N ILE A 28 -13.44 -1.35 2.63
CA ILE A 28 -14.41 -0.83 3.59
C ILE A 28 -15.26 0.24 2.92
N VAL A 29 -14.67 1.29 2.34
CA VAL A 29 -15.41 2.38 1.67
C VAL A 29 -16.36 1.87 0.57
N ARG A 30 -15.99 0.79 -0.11
CA ARG A 30 -16.76 0.21 -1.21
C ARG A 30 -17.87 -0.74 -0.77
N HIS A 31 -17.75 -1.42 0.39
CA HIS A 31 -18.68 -2.48 0.82
C HIS A 31 -19.41 -2.17 2.12
N VAL A 32 -18.88 -1.25 2.91
CA VAL A 32 -19.39 -0.88 4.21
C VAL A 32 -19.98 0.52 4.07
N TYR A 33 -21.30 0.57 4.18
CA TYR A 33 -22.07 1.81 4.23
C TYR A 33 -21.59 2.66 5.41
N SER A 34 -21.70 3.97 5.25
CA SER A 34 -21.23 5.10 6.07
C SER A 34 -21.33 4.98 7.60
N GLU A 35 -22.04 3.99 8.12
CA GLU A 35 -22.41 3.83 9.54
C GLU A 35 -21.34 3.13 10.38
N GLU A 36 -20.51 2.28 9.77
CA GLU A 36 -19.38 1.57 10.42
C GLU A 36 -18.04 2.31 10.19
N PHE A 37 -18.09 3.54 9.67
CA PHE A 37 -16.91 4.34 9.43
C PHE A 37 -16.39 4.94 10.74
N GLU A 38 -15.44 4.26 11.38
CA GLU A 38 -14.68 4.84 12.48
C GLU A 38 -13.77 5.98 11.97
N ALA A 39 -14.14 7.23 12.27
CA ALA A 39 -13.42 8.44 11.87
C ALA A 39 -11.91 8.40 12.21
N LYS A 40 -11.55 7.77 13.34
CA LYS A 40 -10.15 7.57 13.75
C LYS A 40 -9.36 6.75 12.72
N ARG A 41 -9.93 5.63 12.27
CA ARG A 41 -9.29 4.71 11.32
C ARG A 41 -9.17 5.32 9.93
N ILE A 42 -10.14 6.13 9.51
CA ILE A 42 -10.04 6.95 8.29
C ILE A 42 -8.89 7.95 8.43
N GLY A 43 -8.82 8.67 9.55
CA GLY A 43 -7.82 9.69 9.79
C GLY A 43 -6.40 9.13 9.72
N GLU A 44 -6.17 7.95 10.28
CA GLU A 44 -4.91 7.22 10.19
C GLU A 44 -4.55 6.89 8.73
N VAL A 45 -5.46 6.28 7.96
CA VAL A 45 -5.19 5.94 6.55
C VAL A 45 -4.97 7.19 5.67
N VAL A 46 -5.77 8.23 5.87
CA VAL A 46 -5.64 9.49 5.12
C VAL A 46 -4.32 10.19 5.46
N GLY A 47 -3.94 10.21 6.74
CA GLY A 47 -2.68 10.79 7.20
C GLY A 47 -1.45 10.12 6.57
N GLU A 48 -1.48 8.79 6.44
CA GLU A 48 -0.36 8.03 5.86
C GLU A 48 -0.36 7.99 4.33
N SER A 49 -1.50 8.22 3.68
CA SER A 49 -1.68 8.05 2.23
C SER A 49 -0.63 8.76 1.37
N ARG A 50 -0.25 9.99 1.74
CA ARG A 50 0.74 10.79 1.00
C ARG A 50 2.15 10.21 1.14
N GLN A 51 2.50 9.73 2.34
CA GLN A 51 3.80 9.09 2.58
C GLN A 51 3.88 7.78 1.83
N VAL A 52 2.85 6.92 1.94
CA VAL A 52 2.77 5.63 1.22
C VAL A 52 2.87 5.85 -0.29
N PHE A 53 2.16 6.84 -0.84
CA PHE A 53 2.27 7.19 -2.26
C PHE A 53 3.68 7.62 -2.64
N THR A 54 4.28 8.52 -1.87
CA THR A 54 5.63 9.04 -2.16
C THR A 54 6.68 7.93 -2.09
N HIS A 55 6.60 7.07 -1.08
CA HIS A 55 7.52 5.95 -0.89
C HIS A 55 7.36 4.94 -2.02
N SER A 56 6.13 4.48 -2.29
CA SER A 56 5.83 3.54 -3.38
C SER A 56 6.27 4.08 -4.74
N ARG A 57 5.98 5.35 -5.01
CA ARG A 57 6.39 6.03 -6.24
C ARG A 57 7.92 6.00 -6.39
N ASN A 58 8.63 6.42 -5.35
CA ASN A 58 10.09 6.45 -5.37
C ASN A 58 10.65 5.04 -5.55
N THR A 59 10.16 4.03 -4.83
CA THR A 59 10.64 2.65 -4.98
C THR A 59 10.43 2.11 -6.39
N ILE A 60 9.30 2.38 -7.03
CA ILE A 60 9.03 1.97 -8.42
C ILE A 60 9.96 2.68 -9.41
N TYR A 61 10.27 3.97 -9.23
CA TYR A 61 11.18 4.69 -10.12
C TYR A 61 12.66 4.34 -9.88
N PHE A 62 13.08 4.12 -8.64
CA PHE A 62 14.45 3.72 -8.31
C PHE A 62 14.72 2.24 -8.65
N GLY A 63 13.76 1.35 -8.44
CA GLY A 63 13.87 -0.07 -8.82
C GLY A 63 13.84 -0.33 -10.33
N ARG A 64 13.59 0.70 -11.15
CA ARG A 64 13.61 0.62 -12.63
C ARG A 64 14.99 0.98 -13.25
N GLN A 65 15.94 1.43 -12.44
CA GLN A 65 17.30 1.83 -12.85
C GLN A 65 18.36 0.76 -12.55
N LEU A 66 17.95 -0.45 -12.13
CA LEU A 66 18.82 -1.62 -11.90
C LEU A 66 18.43 -2.77 -12.82
#